data_AF-A0A7S2EER2-F1
#
_entry.id   AF-A0A7S2EER2-F1
#
_cell.length_a   1.000
_cell.length_b   1.000
_cell.length_c   1.000
_cell.angle_alpha   90.00
_cell.angle_beta   90.00
_cell.angle_gamma   90.00
#
_symmetry.space_group_name_H-M   'P 1'
#
loop_
_entity.id
_entity.type
_entity.pdbx_description
1 polymer ?
#
loop_
_entity_poly.entity_id
_entity_poly.type
_entity_poly.pdbx_seq_one_letter_code
_entity_poly.pdbx_strand_id
1 'polypeptide(L)'
;DSDKDEYGDSGEGGYRGRNSLSSKQVDAEVDDIVANMMDIHIINHPRELARRKRLSAIVGTVVIAIVFFCVTLVDTKDGYEKQDKSSSRDGFGDSPMIDLNVAAPTNLPVLCSITSISTAVGHDQCEKACEAARCCTAAGEDSCFLDKEALCGTYSPCGTLNTQMETPSQKDSILNNAVNIKDPQHPHGVEVSPPPSNLPYTCNSINLQTPDGYLDCETACHHGSCCLATTTGPRLFDKGSCFETHPDLCGGYETCLNLDTIKPGPSGSEAVNLKCSMESVATKDGRETCEHLCAVRSCCFANDERNCRSTNKNWCNEYSAC
;
A
#
# COMPACT_ATOMS: atom_id res chain seq x y z
N ASP A 1 68.40 -21.98 -5.57
CA ASP A 1 67.73 -20.71 -5.86
C ASP A 1 66.25 -21.01 -6.01
N SER A 2 65.54 -21.31 -4.90
CA SER A 2 65.12 -20.36 -3.84
C SER A 2 64.15 -19.35 -4.48
N ASP A 3 62.86 -19.34 -4.18
CA ASP A 3 62.29 -19.17 -2.84
C ASP A 3 60.97 -19.91 -2.63
N LYS A 4 60.78 -20.33 -1.38
CA LYS A 4 59.55 -20.87 -0.79
C LYS A 4 58.89 -19.73 -0.02
N ASP A 5 57.64 -19.43 -0.30
CA ASP A 5 56.84 -18.56 0.56
C ASP A 5 55.92 -19.39 1.45
N GLU A 6 56.23 -19.28 2.74
CA GLU A 6 55.49 -19.72 3.92
C GLU A 6 54.10 -19.08 3.97
N TYR A 7 53.05 -19.89 4.02
CA TYR A 7 51.73 -19.45 4.46
C TYR A 7 51.61 -19.70 5.97
N GLY A 8 51.62 -18.59 6.71
CA GLY A 8 51.55 -18.54 8.16
C GLY A 8 50.19 -18.97 8.71
N ASP A 9 50.30 -19.90 9.65
CA ASP A 9 49.34 -20.35 10.65
C ASP A 9 48.78 -19.17 11.47
N SER A 10 47.46 -19.16 11.72
CA SER A 10 46.79 -18.17 12.56
C SER A 10 45.53 -18.76 13.19
N GLY A 11 45.70 -19.28 14.40
CA GLY A 11 44.83 -18.91 15.52
C GLY A 11 43.61 -19.78 15.77
N GLU A 12 43.83 -20.91 16.46
CA GLU A 12 42.79 -21.61 17.20
C GLU A 12 42.28 -20.75 18.37
N GLY A 13 41.12 -20.10 18.17
CA GLY A 13 40.36 -19.43 19.23
C GLY A 13 39.42 -20.42 19.93
N GLY A 14 39.83 -20.90 21.10
CA GLY A 14 39.05 -21.80 21.94
C GLY A 14 37.74 -21.18 22.44
N TYR A 15 36.61 -21.73 21.99
CA TYR A 15 35.30 -21.46 22.58
C TYR A 15 35.13 -22.24 23.89
N ARG A 16 35.13 -21.50 25.00
CA ARG A 16 34.73 -21.98 26.33
C ARG A 16 33.28 -22.47 26.31
N GLY A 17 33.08 -23.63 26.94
CA GLY A 17 31.79 -24.29 27.09
C GLY A 17 30.72 -23.40 27.74
N ARG A 18 29.52 -23.44 27.15
CA ARG A 18 28.29 -23.05 27.84
C ARG A 18 27.84 -24.21 28.70
N ASN A 19 27.70 -23.92 30.00
CA ASN A 19 26.97 -24.74 30.94
C ASN A 19 25.52 -24.89 30.45
N SER A 20 25.14 -26.13 30.16
CA SER A 20 23.75 -26.57 30.01
C SER A 20 23.06 -26.47 31.37
N LEU A 21 22.38 -25.34 31.61
CA LEU A 21 21.43 -25.19 32.71
C LEU A 21 20.12 -25.88 32.32
N SER A 22 19.72 -26.82 33.17
CA SER A 22 18.52 -27.65 33.05
C SER A 22 17.26 -26.79 33.10
N SER A 23 16.36 -27.02 32.13
CA SER A 23 15.06 -26.37 31.95
C SER A 23 14.09 -26.49 33.14
N LYS A 24 14.47 -27.17 34.24
CA LYS A 24 13.59 -27.40 35.40
C LYS A 24 13.78 -26.43 36.56
N GLN A 25 14.66 -25.43 36.41
CA GLN A 25 14.96 -24.47 37.49
C GLN A 25 14.43 -23.05 37.24
N VAL A 26 13.82 -22.79 36.07
CA VAL A 26 13.26 -21.46 35.73
C VAL A 26 11.77 -21.35 36.11
N ASP A 27 11.07 -22.47 36.27
CA ASP A 27 9.61 -22.47 36.50
C ASP A 27 9.21 -22.28 37.98
N ALA A 28 10.17 -22.11 38.91
CA ALA A 28 9.88 -21.94 40.33
C ALA A 28 10.05 -20.50 40.85
N GLU A 29 10.62 -19.59 40.06
CA GLU A 29 10.88 -18.20 40.48
C GLU A 29 9.91 -17.17 39.86
N VAL A 30 9.07 -17.58 38.90
CA VAL A 30 8.12 -16.68 38.22
C VAL A 30 6.79 -16.55 38.99
N ASP A 31 6.40 -17.57 39.75
CA ASP A 31 5.11 -17.56 40.46
C ASP A 31 5.10 -16.66 41.73
N ASP A 32 6.26 -16.34 42.32
CA ASP A 32 6.34 -15.50 43.51
C ASP A 32 6.33 -13.98 43.17
N ILE A 33 6.63 -13.63 41.91
CA ILE A 33 6.62 -12.24 41.43
C ILE A 33 5.20 -11.82 41.01
N VAL A 34 4.36 -12.75 40.52
CA VAL A 34 2.99 -12.44 40.10
C VAL A 34 2.04 -12.29 41.30
N ALA A 35 2.32 -12.95 42.43
CA ALA A 35 1.49 -12.82 43.63
C ALA A 35 1.62 -11.46 44.35
N ASN A 36 2.73 -10.73 44.16
CA ASN A 36 2.98 -9.45 44.85
C ASN A 36 2.54 -8.19 44.08
N MET A 37 1.89 -8.34 42.92
CA MET A 37 1.51 -7.21 42.05
C MET A 37 0.00 -6.93 41.95
N MET A 38 -0.82 -7.58 42.79
CA MET A 38 -2.29 -7.41 42.81
C MET A 38 -2.86 -6.73 44.07
N ASP A 39 -2.06 -5.97 44.82
CA ASP A 39 -2.56 -5.03 45.83
C ASP A 39 -2.38 -3.57 45.38
N ILE A 40 -2.98 -3.24 44.23
CA ILE A 40 -3.22 -1.84 43.88
C ILE A 40 -4.39 -1.36 44.73
N HIS A 41 -4.05 -0.74 45.85
CA HIS A 41 -4.96 0.10 46.61
C HIS A 41 -5.63 1.13 45.69
N ILE A 42 -6.86 0.86 45.27
CA ILE A 42 -7.75 1.86 44.68
C ILE A 42 -8.12 2.84 45.80
N ILE A 43 -7.26 3.84 46.00
CA ILE A 43 -7.58 5.02 46.80
C ILE A 43 -8.63 5.79 46.00
N ASN A 44 -9.90 5.52 46.31
CA ASN A 44 -11.04 6.29 45.82
C ASN A 44 -10.92 7.73 46.33
N HIS A 45 -10.29 8.59 45.54
CA HIS A 45 -10.20 10.01 45.82
C HIS A 45 -11.59 10.64 45.59
N PRO A 46 -12.25 11.21 46.62
CA PRO A 46 -13.62 11.72 46.52
C PRO A 46 -13.80 12.91 45.53
N ARG A 47 -12.69 13.45 44.99
CA ARG A 47 -12.70 14.53 43.98
C ARG A 47 -13.00 14.03 42.56
N GLU A 48 -12.72 12.76 42.25
CA GLU A 48 -12.95 12.18 40.91
C GLU A 48 -14.42 11.77 40.67
N LEU A 49 -15.15 11.42 41.74
CA LEU A 49 -16.57 11.07 41.63
C LEU A 49 -17.44 12.27 41.19
N ALA A 50 -17.05 13.49 41.58
CA ALA A 50 -17.74 14.72 41.19
C ALA A 50 -17.50 15.08 39.71
N ARG A 51 -16.32 14.78 39.15
CA ARG A 51 -16.01 15.00 37.73
C ARG A 51 -16.77 14.02 36.83
N ARG A 52 -16.89 12.75 37.22
CA ARG A 52 -17.65 11.74 36.47
C ARG A 52 -19.14 12.07 36.36
N LYS A 53 -19.75 12.65 37.41
CA LYS A 53 -21.15 13.09 37.37
C LYS A 53 -21.37 14.27 36.42
N ARG A 54 -20.42 15.20 36.32
CA ARG A 54 -20.51 16.32 35.36
C ARG A 54 -20.30 15.87 33.93
N LEU A 55 -19.37 14.93 33.69
CA LEU A 55 -19.11 14.41 32.35
C LEU A 55 -20.31 13.60 31.82
N SER A 56 -20.94 12.78 32.67
CA SER A 56 -22.12 11.99 32.30
C SER A 56 -23.32 12.87 31.90
N ALA A 57 -23.53 14.00 32.59
CA ALA A 57 -24.59 14.93 32.24
C ALA A 57 -24.36 15.59 30.86
N ILE A 58 -23.12 16.01 30.58
CA ILE A 58 -22.76 16.65 29.30
C ILE A 58 -22.92 15.67 28.14
N VAL A 59 -22.42 14.44 28.29
CA VAL A 59 -22.54 13.40 27.26
C VAL A 59 -24.02 13.09 26.99
N GLY A 60 -24.86 12.99 28.03
CA GLY A 60 -26.30 12.80 27.88
C GLY A 60 -26.96 13.90 27.04
N THR A 61 -26.67 15.18 27.31
CA THR A 61 -27.21 16.30 26.53
C THR A 61 -26.75 16.31 25.07
N VAL A 62 -25.50 15.96 24.79
CA VAL A 62 -24.97 15.93 23.42
C VAL A 62 -25.63 14.81 22.62
N VAL A 63 -25.81 13.63 23.20
CA VAL A 63 -26.48 12.51 22.53
C VAL A 63 -27.93 12.86 22.19
N ILE A 64 -28.66 13.49 23.12
CA ILE A 64 -30.06 13.91 22.89
C ILE A 64 -30.12 14.95 21.74
N ALA A 65 -29.19 15.91 21.71
CA ALA A 65 -29.15 16.91 20.63
C ALA A 65 -28.86 16.29 19.26
N ILE A 66 -27.95 15.30 19.19
CA ILE A 66 -27.64 14.57 17.95
C ILE A 66 -28.86 13.78 17.46
N VAL A 67 -29.57 13.09 18.36
CA VAL A 67 -30.79 12.36 17.98
C VAL A 67 -31.86 13.32 17.44
N PHE A 68 -32.08 14.46 18.10
CA PHE A 68 -33.01 15.49 17.61
C PHE A 68 -32.60 16.00 16.22
N PHE A 69 -31.33 16.28 16.00
CA PHE A 69 -30.81 16.72 14.71
C PHE A 69 -31.02 15.66 13.61
N CYS A 70 -30.73 14.40 13.91
CA CYS A 70 -30.95 13.29 12.96
C CYS A 70 -32.43 13.13 12.59
N VAL A 71 -33.35 13.24 13.56
CA VAL A 71 -34.79 13.17 13.28
C VAL A 71 -35.22 14.33 12.38
N THR A 72 -34.77 15.56 12.66
CA THR A 72 -35.10 16.72 11.80
C THR A 72 -34.52 16.61 10.39
N LEU A 73 -33.38 15.94 10.20
CA LEU A 73 -32.81 15.74 8.86
C LEU A 73 -33.57 14.68 8.06
N VAL A 74 -34.09 13.64 8.70
CA VAL A 74 -34.88 12.60 8.02
C VAL A 74 -36.19 13.19 7.47
N ASP A 75 -36.87 14.06 8.22
CA ASP A 75 -38.13 14.67 7.77
C ASP A 75 -37.95 15.66 6.59
N THR A 76 -36.75 16.17 6.36
CA THR A 76 -36.48 17.08 5.22
C THR A 76 -36.18 16.37 3.90
N LYS A 77 -36.05 15.03 3.89
CA LYS A 77 -35.60 14.29 2.70
C LYS A 77 -36.74 13.86 1.75
N ASP A 78 -38.00 13.97 2.15
CA ASP A 78 -39.15 13.52 1.35
C ASP A 78 -39.67 14.57 0.33
N GLY A 79 -38.96 15.69 0.13
CA GLY A 79 -39.42 16.81 -0.69
C GLY A 79 -38.84 16.95 -2.10
N TYR A 80 -37.93 16.09 -2.54
CA TYR A 80 -37.26 16.23 -3.85
C TYR A 80 -37.58 15.07 -4.80
N GLU A 81 -38.87 14.84 -5.03
CA GLU A 81 -39.37 13.99 -6.11
C GLU A 81 -39.16 14.74 -7.45
N LYS A 82 -38.03 14.45 -8.09
CA LYS A 82 -37.71 14.91 -9.43
C LYS A 82 -38.67 14.21 -10.40
N GLN A 83 -39.43 15.00 -11.15
CA GLN A 83 -40.26 14.52 -12.26
C GLN A 83 -39.39 13.81 -13.30
N ASP A 84 -39.34 12.48 -13.25
CA ASP A 84 -38.92 11.67 -14.37
C ASP A 84 -40.06 11.63 -15.38
N LYS A 85 -39.97 12.51 -16.39
CA LYS A 85 -40.71 12.35 -17.63
C LYS A 85 -40.23 11.06 -18.30
N SER A 86 -40.98 9.99 -18.06
CA SER A 86 -41.00 8.78 -18.87
C SER A 86 -41.47 9.14 -20.29
N SER A 87 -40.51 9.57 -21.10
CA SER A 87 -40.68 9.65 -22.55
C SER A 87 -40.35 8.27 -23.12
N SER A 88 -41.37 7.44 -23.31
CA SER A 88 -41.33 6.33 -24.25
C SER A 88 -40.87 6.86 -25.62
N ARG A 89 -39.63 6.52 -25.99
CA ARG A 89 -39.13 6.64 -27.35
C ARG A 89 -38.53 5.29 -27.74
N ASP A 90 -39.39 4.44 -28.27
CA ASP A 90 -39.00 3.47 -29.27
C ASP A 90 -38.46 4.27 -30.46
N GLY A 91 -37.14 4.31 -30.58
CA GLY A 91 -36.44 5.08 -31.58
C GLY A 91 -34.96 4.77 -31.47
N PHE A 92 -34.55 3.72 -32.16
CA PHE A 92 -33.18 3.49 -32.64
C PHE A 92 -32.79 4.71 -33.51
N GLY A 93 -32.53 5.83 -32.84
CA GLY A 93 -32.12 7.09 -33.44
C GLY A 93 -30.64 7.22 -33.20
N ASP A 94 -29.89 7.11 -34.29
CA ASP A 94 -28.48 7.45 -34.46
C ASP A 94 -27.89 8.16 -33.25
N SER A 95 -27.18 7.42 -32.40
CA SER A 95 -26.27 8.01 -31.42
C SER A 95 -25.40 9.00 -32.19
N PRO A 96 -25.33 10.27 -31.76
CA PRO A 96 -24.44 11.23 -32.40
C PRO A 96 -23.04 10.60 -32.39
N MET A 97 -22.49 10.38 -33.58
CA MET A 97 -21.10 9.95 -33.71
C MET A 97 -20.25 11.00 -33.00
N ILE A 98 -19.81 10.66 -31.79
CA ILE A 98 -18.95 11.51 -30.98
C ILE A 98 -17.69 11.74 -31.81
N ASP A 99 -17.43 13.00 -32.14
CA ASP A 99 -16.22 13.38 -32.87
C ASP A 99 -15.02 13.10 -31.94
N LEU A 100 -14.37 11.96 -32.16
CA LEU A 100 -13.35 11.42 -31.27
C LEU A 100 -11.99 12.12 -31.39
N ASN A 101 -11.96 13.34 -31.93
CA ASN A 101 -10.75 14.16 -32.04
C ASN A 101 -10.58 15.15 -30.86
N VAL A 102 -11.22 14.91 -29.72
CA VAL A 102 -11.07 15.75 -28.54
C VAL A 102 -9.77 15.42 -27.81
N ALA A 103 -8.78 16.32 -27.92
CA ALA A 103 -7.54 16.22 -27.17
C ALA A 103 -7.81 16.17 -25.66
N ALA A 104 -7.05 15.33 -24.94
CA ALA A 104 -7.16 15.22 -23.48
C ALA A 104 -6.92 16.57 -22.79
N PRO A 105 -7.68 16.91 -21.74
CA PRO A 105 -7.40 18.07 -20.91
C PRO A 105 -5.97 18.00 -20.35
N THR A 106 -5.23 19.10 -20.38
CA THR A 106 -3.84 19.13 -19.88
C THR A 106 -3.73 18.89 -18.38
N ASN A 107 -4.81 19.10 -17.63
CA ASN A 107 -4.90 18.83 -16.19
C ASN A 107 -5.44 17.42 -15.86
N LEU A 108 -5.64 16.54 -16.86
CA LEU A 108 -6.15 15.20 -16.66
C LEU A 108 -5.33 14.37 -15.64
N PRO A 109 -3.98 14.43 -15.61
CA PRO A 109 -3.19 13.74 -14.58
C PRO A 109 -3.48 14.21 -13.15
N VAL A 110 -3.82 15.50 -12.97
CA VAL A 110 -4.14 16.06 -11.65
C VAL A 110 -5.56 15.67 -11.24
N LEU A 111 -6.52 15.78 -12.16
CA LEU A 111 -7.92 15.39 -11.94
C LEU A 111 -8.05 13.92 -11.59
N CYS A 112 -7.29 13.06 -12.28
CA CYS A 112 -7.35 11.60 -12.12
C CYS A 112 -6.25 11.03 -11.21
N SER A 113 -5.56 11.88 -10.45
CA SER A 113 -4.61 11.41 -9.42
C SER A 113 -5.34 10.63 -8.32
N ILE A 114 -4.63 9.70 -7.67
CA ILE A 114 -5.15 8.90 -6.53
C ILE A 114 -5.76 9.82 -5.46
N THR A 115 -5.10 10.94 -5.16
CA THR A 115 -5.58 11.92 -4.18
C THR A 115 -6.91 12.56 -4.60
N SER A 116 -7.03 12.97 -5.87
CA SER A 116 -8.27 13.57 -6.37
C SER A 116 -9.44 12.58 -6.36
N ILE A 117 -9.24 11.36 -6.91
CA ILE A 117 -10.30 10.36 -7.00
C ILE A 117 -10.69 9.76 -5.63
N SER A 118 -9.85 9.91 -4.61
CA SER A 118 -10.21 9.51 -3.23
C SER A 118 -11.35 10.34 -2.64
N THR A 119 -11.66 11.50 -3.26
CA THR A 119 -12.79 12.34 -2.91
C THR A 119 -13.92 12.16 -3.92
N ALA A 120 -15.18 12.20 -3.48
CA ALA A 120 -16.33 12.09 -4.39
C ALA A 120 -16.34 13.17 -5.49
N VAL A 121 -15.89 14.39 -5.15
CA VAL A 121 -15.81 15.51 -6.09
C VAL A 121 -14.70 15.29 -7.12
N GLY A 122 -13.51 14.87 -6.70
CA GLY A 122 -12.42 14.63 -7.64
C GLY A 122 -12.64 13.38 -8.51
N HIS A 123 -13.32 12.36 -7.99
CA HIS A 123 -13.77 11.23 -8.80
C HIS A 123 -14.71 11.68 -9.93
N ASP A 124 -15.78 12.44 -9.60
CA ASP A 124 -16.73 12.97 -10.59
C ASP A 124 -16.04 13.87 -11.64
N GLN A 125 -15.08 14.69 -11.21
CA GLN A 125 -14.30 15.53 -12.11
C GLN A 125 -13.41 14.71 -13.06
N CYS A 126 -12.75 13.66 -12.55
CA CYS A 126 -11.97 12.75 -13.39
C CYS A 126 -12.88 12.01 -14.37
N GLU A 127 -13.97 11.41 -13.90
CA GLU A 127 -14.94 10.68 -14.73
C GLU A 127 -15.46 11.56 -15.89
N LYS A 128 -15.86 12.79 -15.57
CA LYS A 128 -16.30 13.76 -16.56
C LYS A 128 -15.21 14.14 -17.57
N ALA A 129 -13.97 14.31 -17.10
CA ALA A 129 -12.85 14.60 -17.99
C ALA A 129 -12.50 13.41 -18.91
N CYS A 130 -12.81 12.19 -18.47
CA CYS A 130 -12.57 10.94 -19.18
C CYS A 130 -13.71 10.50 -20.11
N GLU A 131 -14.86 11.17 -20.07
CA GLU A 131 -16.06 10.79 -20.81
C GLU A 131 -15.82 10.67 -22.33
N ALA A 132 -15.04 11.60 -22.90
CA ALA A 132 -14.69 11.62 -24.32
C ALA A 132 -13.84 10.41 -24.77
N ALA A 133 -13.18 9.73 -23.83
CA ALA A 133 -12.32 8.57 -24.07
C ALA A 133 -12.78 7.32 -23.32
N ARG A 134 -14.07 7.21 -22.99
CA ARG A 134 -14.61 6.06 -22.24
C ARG A 134 -14.34 4.72 -22.94
N CYS A 135 -14.23 4.72 -24.27
CA CYS A 135 -13.88 3.52 -25.04
C CYS A 135 -12.41 3.10 -24.86
N CYS A 136 -11.51 3.98 -24.44
CA CYS A 136 -10.11 3.65 -24.21
C CYS A 136 -9.91 2.77 -22.97
N THR A 137 -10.85 2.82 -22.02
CA THR A 137 -10.79 2.04 -20.78
C THR A 137 -11.82 0.90 -20.74
N ALA A 138 -12.61 0.74 -21.80
CA ALA A 138 -13.52 -0.39 -21.96
C ALA A 138 -12.75 -1.68 -22.27
N ALA A 139 -13.28 -2.80 -21.82
CA ALA A 139 -12.75 -4.14 -22.10
C ALA A 139 -13.46 -4.77 -23.31
N GLY A 140 -12.76 -5.68 -24.01
CA GLY A 140 -13.36 -6.45 -25.11
C GLY A 140 -13.64 -5.62 -26.37
N GLU A 141 -14.73 -5.92 -27.06
CA GLU A 141 -15.11 -5.32 -28.35
C GLU A 141 -15.50 -3.83 -28.25
N ASP A 142 -15.83 -3.36 -27.04
CA ASP A 142 -16.12 -1.93 -26.78
C ASP A 142 -14.83 -1.09 -26.65
N SER A 143 -13.67 -1.73 -26.64
CA SER A 143 -12.38 -1.05 -26.54
C SER A 143 -12.00 -0.41 -27.88
N CYS A 144 -11.74 0.89 -27.88
CA CYS A 144 -11.22 1.61 -29.05
C CYS A 144 -9.69 1.71 -29.05
N PHE A 145 -9.00 1.02 -28.14
CA PHE A 145 -7.55 1.16 -27.95
C PHE A 145 -6.76 0.84 -29.22
N LEU A 146 -7.12 -0.23 -29.94
CA LEU A 146 -6.41 -0.63 -31.16
C LEU A 146 -6.58 0.39 -32.31
N ASP A 147 -7.76 1.00 -32.42
CA ASP A 147 -8.03 1.96 -33.48
C ASP A 147 -7.51 3.37 -33.16
N LYS A 148 -7.33 3.68 -31.87
CA LYS A 148 -7.08 5.04 -31.37
C LYS A 148 -6.00 5.09 -30.30
N GLU A 149 -4.96 4.28 -30.46
CA GLU A 149 -3.86 4.14 -29.51
C GLU A 149 -3.27 5.49 -29.09
N ALA A 150 -3.00 6.39 -30.05
CA ALA A 150 -2.46 7.71 -29.78
C ALA A 150 -3.38 8.58 -28.90
N LEU A 151 -4.70 8.54 -29.15
CA LEU A 151 -5.68 9.24 -28.33
C LEU A 151 -5.74 8.61 -26.94
N CYS A 152 -5.86 7.28 -26.87
CA CYS A 152 -5.95 6.55 -25.61
C CYS A 152 -4.71 6.74 -24.72
N GLY A 153 -3.53 6.90 -25.32
CA GLY A 153 -2.31 7.25 -24.60
C GLY A 153 -2.43 8.58 -23.83
N THR A 154 -3.06 9.60 -24.44
CA THR A 154 -3.28 10.91 -23.78
C THR A 154 -4.32 10.85 -22.66
N TYR A 155 -5.21 9.85 -22.68
CA TYR A 155 -6.21 9.59 -21.64
C TYR A 155 -5.79 8.50 -20.65
N SER A 156 -4.53 8.04 -20.67
CA SER A 156 -4.04 7.02 -19.75
C SER A 156 -4.30 7.28 -18.25
N PRO A 157 -4.31 8.54 -17.72
CA PRO A 157 -4.69 8.78 -16.33
C PRO A 157 -6.12 8.33 -15.96
N CYS A 158 -7.02 8.22 -16.93
CA CYS A 158 -8.39 7.73 -16.71
C CYS A 158 -8.44 6.26 -16.29
N GLY A 159 -7.38 5.48 -16.52
CA GLY A 159 -7.31 4.08 -16.12
C GLY A 159 -7.49 3.88 -14.61
N THR A 160 -7.17 4.89 -13.79
CA THR A 160 -7.30 4.83 -12.33
C THR A 160 -8.76 4.76 -11.86
N LEU A 161 -9.73 5.19 -12.68
CA LEU A 161 -11.16 5.03 -12.36
C LEU A 161 -11.58 3.55 -12.32
N ASN A 162 -10.94 2.70 -13.13
CA ASN A 162 -11.29 1.28 -13.23
C ASN A 162 -10.52 0.40 -12.23
N THR A 163 -9.47 0.90 -11.59
CA THR A 163 -8.68 0.12 -10.62
C THR A 163 -9.27 0.07 -9.22
N GLN A 164 -10.27 0.91 -8.90
CA GLN A 164 -10.77 1.06 -7.52
C GLN A 164 -12.03 0.25 -7.16
N MET A 165 -12.51 -0.67 -8.01
CA MET A 165 -13.78 -1.37 -7.74
C MET A 165 -13.69 -2.74 -7.05
N GLU A 166 -12.53 -3.18 -6.57
CA GLU A 166 -12.53 -4.23 -5.53
C GLU A 166 -12.76 -3.60 -4.15
N THR A 167 -13.97 -3.11 -3.93
CA THR A 167 -14.42 -2.86 -2.56
C THR A 167 -14.36 -4.18 -1.77
N PRO A 168 -13.90 -4.18 -0.50
CA PRO A 168 -13.81 -5.38 0.33
C PRO A 168 -15.14 -6.15 0.51
N SER A 169 -16.27 -5.64 0.00
CA SER A 169 -17.58 -6.28 0.09
C SER A 169 -17.76 -7.49 -0.84
N GLN A 170 -16.84 -7.77 -1.78
CA GLN A 170 -16.90 -8.95 -2.67
C GLN A 170 -15.91 -10.07 -2.29
N LYS A 171 -15.03 -9.86 -1.30
CA LYS A 171 -14.01 -10.85 -0.90
C LYS A 171 -14.59 -12.06 -0.15
N ASP A 172 -15.83 -11.97 0.30
CA ASP A 172 -16.49 -13.05 1.04
C ASP A 172 -17.13 -14.15 0.17
N SER A 173 -17.16 -13.99 -1.16
CA SER A 173 -17.74 -15.01 -2.07
C SER A 173 -16.72 -15.97 -2.69
N ILE A 174 -15.40 -15.77 -2.51
CA ILE A 174 -14.37 -16.64 -3.12
C ILE A 174 -13.74 -17.62 -2.12
N LEU A 175 -14.01 -17.51 -0.82
CA LEU A 175 -13.39 -18.36 0.21
C LEU A 175 -14.08 -19.72 0.47
N ASN A 176 -14.94 -20.23 -0.42
CA ASN A 176 -15.66 -21.50 -0.19
C ASN A 176 -15.27 -22.67 -1.11
N ASN A 177 -14.29 -22.52 -2.00
CA ASN A 177 -13.78 -23.64 -2.82
C ASN A 177 -12.26 -23.83 -2.67
N ALA A 178 -11.79 -24.01 -1.43
CA ALA A 178 -10.47 -24.58 -1.19
C ALA A 178 -10.54 -26.09 -1.37
N VAL A 179 -10.18 -26.53 -2.57
CA VAL A 179 -10.01 -27.94 -2.96
C VAL A 179 -8.93 -28.58 -2.08
N ASN A 180 -9.29 -29.74 -1.55
CA ASN A 180 -8.46 -30.66 -0.78
C ASN A 180 -7.38 -31.27 -1.71
N ILE A 181 -6.18 -30.69 -1.78
CA ILE A 181 -5.03 -31.33 -2.43
C ILE A 181 -3.96 -31.58 -1.38
N LYS A 182 -3.91 -32.83 -0.92
CA LYS A 182 -2.77 -33.41 -0.23
C LYS A 182 -1.76 -33.88 -1.28
N ASP A 183 -0.76 -33.07 -1.60
CA ASP A 183 0.48 -33.57 -2.19
C ASP A 183 1.72 -32.91 -1.54
N PRO A 184 2.52 -33.62 -0.72
CA PRO A 184 3.59 -33.03 0.10
C PRO A 184 4.96 -32.83 -0.57
N GLN A 185 5.11 -32.78 -1.90
CA GLN A 185 6.46 -32.75 -2.52
C GLN A 185 6.76 -31.66 -3.57
N HIS A 186 6.03 -30.54 -3.61
CA HIS A 186 6.50 -29.36 -4.35
C HIS A 186 6.75 -28.18 -3.41
N PRO A 187 7.95 -27.56 -3.43
CA PRO A 187 8.23 -26.38 -2.62
C PRO A 187 7.27 -25.28 -3.07
N HIS A 188 6.44 -24.85 -2.11
CA HIS A 188 5.42 -23.80 -2.20
C HIS A 188 5.60 -22.86 -3.40
N GLY A 189 4.73 -23.01 -4.41
CA GLY A 189 4.65 -22.09 -5.54
C GLY A 189 4.50 -20.67 -5.02
N VAL A 190 5.42 -19.79 -5.42
CA VAL A 190 5.34 -18.37 -5.12
C VAL A 190 4.09 -17.85 -5.84
N GLU A 191 3.11 -17.39 -5.06
CA GLU A 191 1.92 -16.73 -5.58
C GLU A 191 2.32 -15.32 -6.01
N VAL A 192 2.24 -15.05 -7.32
CA VAL A 192 2.57 -13.75 -7.91
C VAL A 192 1.27 -13.04 -8.22
N SER A 193 1.06 -11.86 -7.65
CA SER A 193 -0.10 -11.04 -7.98
C SER A 193 0.07 -10.43 -9.38
N PRO A 194 -1.01 -10.27 -10.16
CA PRO A 194 -0.95 -9.55 -11.43
C PRO A 194 -0.46 -8.11 -11.22
N PRO A 195 0.32 -7.56 -12.16
CA PRO A 195 0.86 -6.21 -12.05
C PRO A 195 -0.26 -5.17 -12.10
N PRO A 196 -0.11 -4.04 -11.37
CA PRO A 196 -1.03 -2.91 -11.48
C PRO A 196 -1.07 -2.37 -12.92
N SER A 197 -2.25 -2.03 -13.43
CA SER A 197 -2.41 -1.52 -14.80
C SER A 197 -1.69 -0.19 -15.06
N ASN A 198 -1.43 0.59 -14.01
CA ASN A 198 -0.68 1.85 -14.08
C ASN A 198 0.83 1.67 -13.91
N LEU A 199 1.35 0.45 -13.73
CA LEU A 199 2.76 0.18 -13.51
C LEU A 199 3.69 0.81 -14.57
N PRO A 200 3.37 0.81 -15.88
CA PRO A 200 4.20 1.48 -16.88
C PRO A 200 4.28 2.99 -16.70
N TYR A 201 3.20 3.61 -16.21
CA TYR A 201 3.21 5.04 -15.88
C TYR A 201 3.99 5.28 -14.59
N THR A 202 3.67 4.56 -13.51
CA THR A 202 4.33 4.72 -12.21
C THR A 202 5.84 4.55 -12.31
N CYS A 203 6.30 3.55 -13.08
CA CYS A 203 7.71 3.21 -13.25
C CYS A 203 8.36 3.83 -14.50
N ASN A 204 7.80 4.91 -15.06
CA ASN A 204 8.45 5.61 -16.17
C ASN A 204 9.62 6.47 -15.68
N SER A 205 10.52 6.83 -16.60
CA SER A 205 11.73 7.58 -16.28
C SER A 205 11.50 9.01 -15.76
N ILE A 206 10.32 9.59 -15.95
CA ILE A 206 9.97 10.92 -15.44
C ILE A 206 9.57 10.81 -13.96
N ASN A 207 8.69 9.85 -13.63
CA ASN A 207 8.22 9.65 -12.26
C ASN A 207 9.36 9.16 -11.35
N LEU A 208 10.22 8.28 -11.86
CA LEU A 208 11.38 7.77 -11.14
C LEU A 208 12.47 8.83 -10.86
N GLN A 209 12.42 10.01 -11.48
CA GLN A 209 13.30 11.13 -11.08
C GLN A 209 12.89 11.79 -9.76
N THR A 210 11.67 11.52 -9.29
CA THR A 210 11.17 12.04 -8.03
C THR A 210 11.28 10.96 -6.94
N PRO A 211 11.58 11.34 -5.68
CA PRO A 211 11.58 10.38 -4.57
C PRO A 211 10.25 9.64 -4.41
N ASP A 212 9.13 10.35 -4.56
CA ASP A 212 7.80 9.77 -4.41
C ASP A 212 7.50 8.80 -5.56
N GLY A 213 7.78 9.16 -6.81
CA GLY A 213 7.57 8.27 -7.95
C GLY A 213 8.50 7.05 -7.95
N TYR A 214 9.72 7.17 -7.41
CA TYR A 214 10.59 6.03 -7.15
C TYR A 214 9.95 5.07 -6.12
N LEU A 215 9.48 5.59 -4.98
CA LEU A 215 8.86 4.80 -3.93
C LEU A 215 7.55 4.15 -4.39
N ASP A 216 6.73 4.87 -5.14
CA ASP A 216 5.48 4.36 -5.73
C ASP A 216 5.79 3.20 -6.69
N CYS A 217 6.80 3.35 -7.53
CA CYS A 217 7.23 2.28 -8.42
C CYS A 217 7.77 1.07 -7.65
N GLU A 218 8.68 1.28 -6.70
CA GLU A 218 9.23 0.21 -5.86
C GLU A 218 8.11 -0.58 -5.15
N THR A 219 7.14 0.15 -4.59
CA THR A 219 5.99 -0.44 -3.91
C THR A 219 5.13 -1.26 -4.87
N ALA A 220 4.83 -0.72 -6.05
CA ALA A 220 4.06 -1.43 -7.08
C ALA A 220 4.80 -2.68 -7.62
N CYS A 221 6.13 -2.64 -7.65
CA CYS A 221 6.98 -3.75 -8.10
C CYS A 221 7.20 -4.83 -7.04
N HIS A 222 6.93 -4.55 -5.76
CA HIS A 222 7.20 -5.48 -4.66
C HIS A 222 6.55 -6.86 -4.84
N HIS A 223 5.32 -6.90 -5.39
CA HIS A 223 4.57 -8.13 -5.62
C HIS A 223 5.14 -8.98 -6.77
N GLY A 224 5.86 -8.36 -7.70
CA GLY A 224 6.56 -9.01 -8.81
C GLY A 224 8.07 -9.16 -8.57
N SER A 225 8.56 -8.97 -7.35
CA SER A 225 10.00 -9.00 -7.04
C SER A 225 10.69 -10.31 -7.45
N CYS A 226 9.98 -11.44 -7.41
CA CYS A 226 10.53 -12.72 -7.90
C CYS A 226 10.73 -12.77 -9.42
N CYS A 227 10.02 -11.94 -10.19
CA CYS A 227 10.18 -11.84 -11.64
C CYS A 227 11.45 -11.08 -12.01
N LEU A 228 11.93 -10.19 -11.14
CA LEU A 228 13.07 -9.31 -11.36
C LEU A 228 14.40 -9.93 -10.91
N ALA A 229 14.37 -11.12 -10.29
CA ALA A 229 15.56 -11.84 -9.88
C ALA A 229 16.36 -12.28 -11.12
N THR A 230 17.33 -11.47 -11.54
CA THR A 230 18.25 -11.84 -12.62
C THR A 230 19.12 -13.02 -12.18
N THR A 231 19.40 -13.92 -13.11
CA THR A 231 20.25 -15.11 -12.87
C THR A 231 21.70 -14.77 -12.52
N THR A 232 22.10 -13.49 -12.56
CA THR A 232 23.49 -13.04 -12.49
C THR A 232 23.83 -12.13 -11.30
N GLY A 233 22.86 -11.72 -10.48
CA GLY A 233 23.10 -10.88 -9.30
C GLY A 233 23.47 -11.68 -8.03
N PRO A 234 24.31 -11.12 -7.11
CA PRO A 234 24.50 -11.69 -5.79
C PRO A 234 23.16 -11.71 -5.05
N ARG A 235 22.69 -12.94 -4.77
CA ARG A 235 21.36 -13.28 -4.28
C ARG A 235 21.05 -12.59 -2.97
N LEU A 236 20.35 -11.46 -3.02
CA LEU A 236 19.71 -10.86 -1.85
C LEU A 236 18.42 -11.59 -1.45
N PHE A 237 17.94 -12.50 -2.31
CA PHE A 237 16.86 -13.43 -2.01
C PHE A 237 17.22 -14.82 -2.54
N ASP A 238 17.38 -15.81 -1.64
CA ASP A 238 17.64 -17.23 -1.98
C ASP A 238 16.47 -17.95 -2.67
N LYS A 239 15.39 -17.22 -2.99
CA LYS A 239 14.25 -17.74 -3.72
C LYS A 239 14.48 -17.45 -5.20
N GLY A 240 14.66 -18.50 -6.00
CA GLY A 240 14.88 -18.40 -7.44
C GLY A 240 13.82 -17.57 -8.17
N SER A 241 14.13 -17.19 -9.40
CA SER A 241 13.18 -16.46 -10.26
C SER A 241 11.89 -17.26 -10.43
N CYS A 242 10.75 -16.58 -10.36
CA CYS A 242 9.44 -17.17 -10.66
C CYS A 242 9.08 -17.07 -12.14
N PHE A 243 9.99 -16.58 -12.99
CA PHE A 243 9.78 -16.40 -14.42
C PHE A 243 9.45 -17.71 -15.16
N GLU A 244 10.10 -18.82 -14.78
CA GLU A 244 9.85 -20.12 -15.41
C GLU A 244 8.42 -20.64 -15.16
N THR A 245 7.87 -20.34 -13.98
CA THR A 245 6.54 -20.79 -13.58
C THR A 245 5.44 -19.82 -14.00
N HIS A 246 5.74 -18.53 -14.11
CA HIS A 246 4.76 -17.45 -14.33
C HIS A 246 5.21 -16.45 -15.42
N PRO A 247 5.55 -16.90 -16.65
CA PRO A 247 6.10 -16.02 -17.68
C PRO A 247 5.15 -14.89 -18.09
N ASP A 248 3.84 -15.19 -18.19
CA ASP A 248 2.82 -14.21 -18.61
C ASP A 248 2.65 -13.08 -17.58
N LEU A 249 2.69 -13.42 -16.29
CA LEU A 249 2.59 -12.43 -15.21
C LEU A 249 3.89 -11.61 -15.09
N CYS A 250 5.04 -12.26 -15.24
CA CYS A 250 6.33 -11.59 -15.14
C CYS A 250 6.58 -10.60 -16.28
N GLY A 251 6.04 -10.84 -17.48
CA GLY A 251 6.11 -9.87 -18.58
C GLY A 251 5.48 -8.51 -18.21
N GLY A 252 4.41 -8.51 -17.42
CA GLY A 252 3.78 -7.25 -16.99
C GLY A 252 4.55 -6.49 -15.91
N TYR A 253 5.59 -7.08 -15.29
CA TYR A 253 6.50 -6.39 -14.38
C TYR A 253 7.78 -5.89 -15.06
N GLU A 254 7.92 -6.02 -16.38
CA GLU A 254 9.14 -5.62 -17.10
C GLU A 254 9.52 -4.14 -16.85
N THR A 255 8.53 -3.24 -16.71
CA THR A 255 8.79 -1.82 -16.43
C THR A 255 9.45 -1.56 -15.07
N CYS A 256 9.41 -2.53 -14.15
CA CYS A 256 10.14 -2.44 -12.88
C CYS A 256 11.65 -2.53 -13.06
N LEU A 257 12.15 -3.06 -14.19
CA LEU A 257 13.57 -3.03 -14.52
C LEU A 257 14.10 -1.59 -14.66
N ASN A 258 13.22 -0.60 -14.83
CA ASN A 258 13.61 0.81 -14.81
C ASN A 258 14.18 1.26 -13.46
N LEU A 259 13.83 0.57 -12.36
CA LEU A 259 14.42 0.82 -11.04
C LEU A 259 15.93 0.54 -11.03
N ASP A 260 16.41 -0.40 -11.85
CA ASP A 260 17.84 -0.73 -11.95
C ASP A 260 18.60 0.20 -12.90
N THR A 261 17.93 0.74 -13.93
CA THR A 261 18.58 1.56 -14.98
C THR A 261 18.75 3.01 -14.57
N ILE A 262 17.85 3.54 -13.75
CA ILE A 262 18.02 4.85 -13.15
C ILE A 262 18.97 4.64 -11.99
N LYS A 263 20.25 5.02 -12.21
CA LYS A 263 21.21 5.18 -11.11
C LYS A 263 20.43 5.87 -10.01
N PRO A 264 20.28 5.22 -8.84
CA PRO A 264 19.42 5.75 -7.81
C PRO A 264 19.82 7.21 -7.65
N GLY A 265 18.84 8.08 -7.59
CA GLY A 265 19.04 9.39 -7.01
C GLY A 265 19.59 9.22 -5.58
N PRO A 266 19.42 10.21 -4.70
CA PRO A 266 19.59 9.92 -3.28
C PRO A 266 18.87 8.59 -2.96
N SER A 267 19.61 7.59 -2.45
CA SER A 267 19.06 6.24 -2.19
C SER A 267 17.72 6.35 -1.44
N GLY A 268 16.86 5.34 -1.45
CA GLY A 268 15.61 5.39 -0.68
C GLY A 268 15.82 5.91 0.76
N SER A 269 16.94 5.53 1.37
CA SER A 269 17.38 6.07 2.66
C SER A 269 17.70 7.56 2.68
N GLU A 270 18.32 8.11 1.64
CA GLU A 270 18.65 9.53 1.53
C GLU A 270 17.42 10.39 1.21
N ALA A 271 16.47 9.88 0.42
CA ALA A 271 15.16 10.51 0.25
C ALA A 271 14.40 10.60 1.59
N VAL A 272 14.33 9.50 2.33
CA VAL A 272 13.72 9.47 3.66
C VAL A 272 14.49 10.40 4.61
N ASN A 273 15.82 10.36 4.65
CA ASN A 273 16.63 11.23 5.49
C ASN A 273 16.42 12.72 5.19
N LEU A 274 16.24 13.09 3.92
CA LEU A 274 15.98 14.48 3.51
C LEU A 274 14.58 14.93 3.94
N LYS A 275 13.56 14.11 3.67
CA LYS A 275 12.15 14.43 3.96
C LYS A 275 11.81 14.31 5.44
N CYS A 276 12.50 13.43 6.16
CA CYS A 276 12.38 13.24 7.61
C CYS A 276 13.50 13.95 8.40
N SER A 277 14.24 14.86 7.77
CA SER A 277 15.22 15.68 8.49
C SER A 277 14.52 16.54 9.55
N MET A 278 15.27 16.90 10.61
CA MET A 278 14.79 17.79 11.67
C MET A 278 14.19 19.10 11.14
N GLU A 279 14.74 19.63 10.05
CA GLU A 279 14.26 20.84 9.39
C GLU A 279 12.92 20.61 8.68
N SER A 280 12.80 19.50 7.94
CA SER A 280 11.57 19.14 7.23
C SER A 280 10.42 18.89 8.20
N VAL A 281 10.64 18.07 9.24
CA VAL A 281 9.60 17.72 10.23
C VAL A 281 9.23 18.88 11.17
N ALA A 282 10.01 19.95 11.21
CA ALA A 282 9.65 21.16 11.95
C ALA A 282 8.41 21.85 11.36
N THR A 283 8.13 21.64 10.08
CA THR A 283 6.92 22.13 9.41
C THR A 283 5.80 21.08 9.46
N LYS A 284 4.54 21.53 9.39
CA LYS A 284 3.38 20.62 9.34
C LYS A 284 3.45 19.74 8.08
N ASP A 285 3.63 20.35 6.92
CA ASP A 285 3.65 19.65 5.63
C ASP A 285 4.80 18.66 5.54
N GLY A 286 5.99 19.03 6.02
CA GLY A 286 7.14 18.12 6.03
C GLY A 286 6.98 16.95 7.00
N ARG A 287 6.28 17.15 8.13
CA ARG A 287 5.91 16.06 9.03
C ARG A 287 4.91 15.10 8.39
N GLU A 288 3.84 15.62 7.77
CA GLU A 288 2.85 14.79 7.07
C GLU A 288 3.50 13.99 5.93
N THR A 289 4.40 14.64 5.19
CA THR A 289 5.19 13.98 4.13
C THR A 289 6.08 12.87 4.71
N CYS A 290 6.82 13.13 5.79
CA CYS A 290 7.65 12.12 6.44
C CYS A 290 6.81 10.96 6.98
N GLU A 291 5.70 11.24 7.68
CA GLU A 291 4.79 10.21 8.20
C GLU A 291 4.26 9.32 7.08
N HIS A 292 3.91 9.89 5.93
CA HIS A 292 3.45 9.14 4.77
C HIS A 292 4.54 8.19 4.23
N LEU A 293 5.77 8.68 4.07
CA LEU A 293 6.91 7.86 3.62
C LEU A 293 7.21 6.72 4.62
N CYS A 294 7.15 7.02 5.91
CA CYS A 294 7.43 6.07 6.99
C CYS A 294 6.30 5.05 7.22
N ALA A 295 5.05 5.37 6.85
CA ALA A 295 3.89 4.49 7.05
C ALA A 295 4.05 3.14 6.35
N VAL A 296 4.67 3.16 5.15
CA VAL A 296 4.99 2.00 4.32
C VAL A 296 5.93 1.01 5.04
N ARG A 297 6.62 1.48 6.09
CA ARG A 297 7.55 0.71 6.93
C ARG A 297 7.20 0.76 8.41
N SER A 298 5.93 1.02 8.74
CA SER A 298 5.47 1.16 10.12
C SER A 298 5.83 -0.05 11.02
N CYS A 299 5.95 -1.26 10.44
CA CYS A 299 6.40 -2.45 11.18
C CYS A 299 7.84 -2.33 11.72
N CYS A 300 8.71 -1.51 11.13
CA CYS A 300 10.08 -1.33 11.62
C CYS A 300 10.14 -0.60 12.98
N PHE A 301 9.09 0.15 13.31
CA PHE A 301 9.02 1.05 14.47
C PHE A 301 7.95 0.61 15.49
N ALA A 302 7.24 -0.49 15.23
CA ALA A 302 6.27 -1.03 16.16
C ALA A 302 6.98 -1.46 17.47
N ASN A 303 6.37 -1.18 18.62
CA ASN A 303 6.90 -1.58 19.93
C ASN A 303 6.36 -2.96 20.39
N ASP A 304 5.62 -3.66 19.52
CA ASP A 304 4.96 -4.92 19.81
C ASP A 304 5.46 -6.05 18.88
N GLU A 305 4.77 -7.19 18.90
CA GLU A 305 5.12 -8.38 18.10
C GLU A 305 5.07 -8.14 16.58
N ARG A 306 4.46 -7.03 16.11
CA ARG A 306 4.50 -6.64 14.70
C ARG A 306 5.82 -6.01 14.30
N ASN A 307 6.77 -5.87 15.23
CA ASN A 307 8.10 -5.36 14.92
C ASN A 307 8.83 -6.32 13.96
N CYS A 308 9.07 -5.85 12.74
CA CYS A 308 9.69 -6.63 11.67
C CYS A 308 11.21 -6.41 11.56
N ARG A 309 11.82 -5.68 12.49
CA ARG A 309 13.23 -5.23 12.41
C ARG A 309 14.23 -6.36 12.53
N SER A 310 13.91 -7.41 13.30
CA SER A 310 14.76 -8.59 13.45
C SER A 310 14.87 -9.39 12.15
N THR A 311 13.76 -9.51 11.41
CA THR A 311 13.69 -10.25 10.14
C THR A 311 14.12 -9.41 8.94
N ASN A 312 13.93 -8.07 8.99
CA ASN A 312 14.15 -7.16 7.87
C ASN A 312 15.16 -6.05 8.22
N LYS A 313 16.29 -6.40 8.84
CA LYS A 313 17.24 -5.44 9.41
C LYS A 313 17.75 -4.38 8.41
N ASN A 314 18.23 -4.81 7.24
CA ASN A 314 18.82 -3.89 6.25
C ASN A 314 17.76 -2.90 5.75
N TRP A 315 16.59 -3.42 5.42
CA TRP A 315 15.44 -2.64 4.97
C TRP A 315 14.95 -1.64 6.03
N CYS A 316 14.85 -2.05 7.29
CA CYS A 316 14.48 -1.14 8.38
C CYS A 316 15.56 -0.10 8.72
N ASN A 317 16.83 -0.33 8.35
CA ASN A 317 17.90 0.66 8.58
C ASN A 317 17.83 1.82 7.59
N GLU A 318 17.31 1.58 6.39
CA GLU A 318 17.13 2.61 5.37
C GLU A 318 16.12 3.67 5.82
N TYR A 319 15.17 3.31 6.69
CA TYR A 319 14.15 4.21 7.22
C TYR A 319 14.46 4.68 8.65
N SER A 320 15.74 4.69 9.05
CA SER A 320 16.14 5.04 10.42
C SER A 320 15.87 6.49 10.83
N ALA A 321 15.53 7.38 9.88
CA ALA A 321 15.16 8.77 10.16
C ALA A 321 13.71 8.99 10.63
N CYS A 322 12.84 7.98 10.59
CA CYS A 322 11.40 8.08 10.86
C CYS A 322 10.99 8.33 12.34
#